data_AF-A0A9E0H9W4-F1
#
_entry.id   AF-A0A9E0H9W4-F1
#
_cell.length_a   1.000
_cell.length_b   1.000
_cell.length_c   1.000
_cell.angle_alpha   90.00
_cell.angle_beta   90.00
_cell.angle_gamma   90.00
#
_symmetry.space_group_name_H-M   'P 1'
#
loop_
_entity.id
_entity.type
_entity.pdbx_description
1 polymer ?
#
loop_
_entity_poly.entity_id
_entity_poly.type
_entity_poly.pdbx_seq_one_letter_code
_entity_poly.pdbx_strand_id
1 'polypeptide(L)'
;MKPLLALIVALAALRPAVAEACKKRHETPFELFDRATTVAFVRVVRTPSNSDRRLAPGDVELAVTTLVKGAAATTLVAQESETSCRGAFLPGRDALVFLGADGFPVGAHDGHLARPAPWRPVIAAWARATTPAARVEVLVEAIAGAEPAVANEALIYLVDEPALLDLVSVAQTRRIADGLAALPKDPTAVMLLARLGDPGAPRRANVRFWAQAARRFQAVREFAQVTDPAALAAVIGAARREQDPRASAAMERCERLHGKRLVGIWRYFGGAGSASAWKDLAERCRTGTAQ
;
A
#
# COMPACT_ATOMS: atom_id res chain seq x y z
N MET A 1 52.22 -22.99 -21.33
CA MET A 1 51.27 -21.96 -21.78
C MET A 1 49.90 -22.64 -21.92
N LYS A 2 48.95 -22.35 -21.02
CA LYS A 2 47.57 -22.88 -21.07
C LYS A 2 46.62 -21.70 -21.29
N PRO A 3 45.67 -21.76 -22.23
CA PRO A 3 44.72 -20.67 -22.45
C PRO A 3 43.62 -20.74 -21.38
N LEU A 4 43.42 -19.63 -20.68
CA LEU A 4 42.33 -19.42 -19.73
C LEU A 4 41.29 -18.56 -20.46
N LEU A 5 40.37 -19.23 -21.16
CA LEU A 5 39.31 -18.62 -21.95
C LEU A 5 38.04 -19.41 -21.69
N ALA A 6 37.24 -18.94 -20.72
CA ALA A 6 35.80 -19.16 -20.57
C ALA A 6 35.36 -18.89 -19.13
N LEU A 7 34.82 -17.69 -18.85
CA LEU A 7 33.63 -17.52 -18.01
C LEU A 7 33.13 -16.05 -18.03
N ILE A 8 32.66 -15.57 -19.19
CA ILE A 8 31.88 -14.31 -19.25
C ILE A 8 30.64 -14.55 -20.12
N VAL A 9 29.76 -15.47 -19.72
CA VAL A 9 28.39 -15.55 -20.22
C VAL A 9 27.53 -16.19 -19.12
N ALA A 10 26.90 -15.39 -18.24
CA ALA A 10 25.68 -15.76 -17.49
C ALA A 10 25.18 -14.70 -16.48
N LEU A 11 25.45 -13.39 -16.66
CA LEU A 11 24.87 -12.34 -15.80
C LEU A 11 23.79 -11.49 -16.49
N ALA A 12 23.46 -11.79 -17.75
CA ALA A 12 22.44 -11.06 -18.51
C ALA A 12 21.02 -11.64 -18.38
N ALA A 13 20.80 -12.72 -17.61
CA ALA A 13 19.55 -13.50 -17.64
C ALA A 13 18.65 -13.35 -16.39
N LEU A 14 18.88 -12.35 -15.54
CA LEU A 14 18.02 -12.08 -14.36
C LEU A 14 17.28 -10.75 -14.46
N ARG A 15 16.93 -10.30 -15.67
CA ARG A 15 15.93 -9.23 -15.82
C ARG A 15 14.55 -9.88 -15.74
N PRO A 16 13.73 -9.61 -14.70
CA PRO A 16 12.39 -10.17 -14.60
C PRO A 16 11.59 -9.79 -15.84
N ALA A 17 10.83 -10.75 -16.39
CA ALA A 17 10.03 -10.55 -17.58
C ALA A 17 9.09 -9.34 -17.39
N VAL A 18 9.07 -8.44 -18.37
CA VAL A 18 8.33 -7.16 -18.36
C VAL A 18 6.84 -7.32 -17.94
N ALA A 19 6.23 -8.48 -18.23
CA ALA A 19 4.85 -8.79 -17.88
C ALA A 19 4.58 -9.01 -16.38
N GLU A 20 5.59 -9.39 -15.58
CA GLU A 20 5.45 -9.50 -14.12
C GLU A 20 5.58 -8.14 -13.41
N ALA A 21 6.32 -7.20 -13.99
CA ALA A 21 6.52 -5.88 -13.41
C ALA A 21 5.21 -5.09 -13.26
N CYS A 22 4.29 -5.26 -14.22
CA CYS A 22 2.99 -4.60 -14.28
C CYS A 22 1.89 -5.22 -13.39
N LYS A 23 2.07 -6.46 -12.92
CA LYS A 23 1.03 -7.23 -12.20
C LYS A 23 1.15 -7.16 -10.68
N LYS A 24 2.11 -6.39 -10.18
CA LYS A 24 2.33 -6.24 -8.75
C LYS A 24 1.20 -5.42 -8.13
N ARG A 25 0.98 -5.65 -6.84
CA ARG A 25 -0.02 -4.87 -6.08
C ARG A 25 0.35 -3.39 -6.07
N HIS A 26 -0.67 -2.55 -5.90
CA HIS A 26 -0.47 -1.15 -5.52
C HIS A 26 0.29 -1.08 -4.19
N GLU A 27 1.32 -0.24 -4.16
CA GLU A 27 2.11 0.07 -2.97
C GLU A 27 2.00 1.57 -2.73
N THR A 28 1.51 1.93 -1.55
CA THR A 28 1.30 3.32 -1.17
C THR A 28 2.64 4.03 -0.95
N PRO A 29 2.71 5.36 -1.05
CA PRO A 29 3.93 6.12 -0.75
C PRO A 29 4.52 5.86 0.64
N PHE A 30 3.72 5.42 1.61
CA PHE A 30 4.17 5.02 2.95
C PHE A 30 4.97 3.71 2.91
N GLU A 31 4.49 2.71 2.17
CA GLU A 31 5.20 1.44 1.94
C GLU A 31 6.50 1.66 1.15
N LEU A 32 6.43 2.50 0.12
CA LEU A 32 7.59 2.87 -0.69
C LEU A 32 8.65 3.57 0.17
N PHE A 33 8.24 4.46 1.08
CA PHE A 33 9.14 5.13 2.00
C PHE A 33 9.92 4.15 2.89
N ASP A 34 9.23 3.16 3.45
CA ASP A 34 9.84 2.20 4.36
C ASP A 34 10.87 1.31 3.65
N ARG A 35 10.56 0.89 2.42
CA ARG A 35 11.43 0.04 1.59
C ARG A 35 12.59 0.80 0.93
N ALA A 36 12.40 2.08 0.61
CA ALA A 36 13.43 2.87 -0.06
C ALA A 36 14.63 3.14 0.85
N THR A 37 15.82 3.20 0.26
CA THR A 37 17.03 3.66 0.98
C THR A 37 17.17 5.17 0.88
N THR A 38 16.71 5.76 -0.22
CA THR A 38 16.75 7.21 -0.46
C THR A 38 15.35 7.71 -0.80
N VAL A 39 14.93 8.79 -0.14
CA VAL A 39 13.67 9.48 -0.42
C VAL A 39 13.96 10.96 -0.53
N ALA A 40 13.57 11.56 -1.65
CA ALA A 40 13.89 12.97 -1.92
C ALA A 40 12.83 13.65 -2.77
N PHE A 41 12.64 14.94 -2.51
CA PHE A 41 11.99 15.85 -3.44
C PHE A 41 13.03 16.35 -4.42
N VAL A 42 12.79 16.17 -5.70
CA VAL A 42 13.75 16.43 -6.76
C VAL A 42 13.14 17.23 -7.89
N ARG A 43 13.99 17.85 -8.71
CA ARG A 43 13.67 18.33 -10.05
C ARG A 43 14.38 17.46 -11.07
N VAL A 44 13.65 16.94 -12.05
CA VAL A 44 14.23 16.13 -13.13
C VAL A 44 15.04 17.05 -14.03
N VAL A 45 16.35 16.83 -14.11
CA VAL A 45 17.27 17.66 -14.90
C VAL A 45 17.38 17.10 -16.31
N ARG A 46 17.64 15.79 -16.41
CA ARG A 46 17.96 15.11 -17.67
C ARG A 46 17.37 13.71 -17.66
N THR A 47 16.88 13.26 -18.81
CA THR A 47 16.43 11.87 -19.01
C THR A 47 17.21 11.26 -20.18
N PRO A 48 17.26 9.92 -20.31
CA PRO A 48 18.02 9.27 -21.39
C PRO A 48 17.64 9.74 -22.79
N SER A 49 16.36 10.06 -23.00
CA SER A 49 15.83 10.55 -24.27
C SER A 49 15.76 12.07 -24.39
N ASN A 50 15.82 12.80 -23.27
CA ASN A 50 15.50 14.22 -23.15
C ASN A 50 14.19 14.64 -23.86
N SER A 51 13.23 13.72 -23.97
CA SER A 51 11.95 13.95 -24.64
C SER A 51 10.79 13.44 -23.80
N ASP A 52 9.75 14.25 -23.69
CA ASP A 52 8.46 13.90 -23.10
C ASP A 52 7.66 12.89 -23.94
N ARG A 53 7.98 12.76 -25.24
CA ARG A 53 7.29 11.88 -26.20
C ARG A 53 7.98 10.53 -26.39
N ARG A 54 9.24 10.41 -26.01
CA ARG A 54 10.02 9.19 -26.19
C ARG A 54 10.63 8.81 -24.86
N LEU A 55 10.09 7.79 -24.20
CA LEU A 55 10.69 7.27 -22.98
C LEU A 55 11.76 6.25 -23.35
N ALA A 56 12.96 6.38 -22.78
CA ALA A 56 14.07 5.46 -23.01
C ALA A 56 14.64 5.02 -21.66
N PRO A 57 15.03 3.75 -21.49
CA PRO A 57 15.67 3.29 -20.28
C PRO A 57 17.03 3.95 -20.08
N GLY A 58 17.48 3.97 -18.83
CA GLY A 58 18.80 4.47 -18.46
C GLY A 58 18.76 5.49 -17.33
N ASP A 59 19.86 6.21 -17.19
CA ASP A 59 20.07 7.12 -16.07
C ASP A 59 19.28 8.43 -16.23
N VAL A 60 18.53 8.75 -15.18
CA VAL A 60 17.81 10.00 -15.00
C VAL A 60 18.54 10.83 -13.97
N GLU A 61 18.93 12.04 -14.36
CA GLU A 61 19.63 12.98 -13.49
C GLU A 61 18.63 13.84 -12.74
N LEU A 62 18.76 13.87 -11.41
CA LEU A 62 17.82 14.51 -10.50
C LEU A 62 18.58 15.55 -9.67
N ALA A 63 18.10 16.79 -9.67
CA ALA A 63 18.57 17.81 -8.73
C ALA A 63 17.76 17.70 -7.44
N VAL A 64 18.43 17.50 -6.30
CA VAL A 64 17.77 17.37 -5.00
C VAL A 64 17.34 18.73 -4.50
N THR A 65 16.04 18.91 -4.31
CA THR A 65 15.47 20.11 -3.66
C THR A 65 15.36 19.92 -2.16
N THR A 66 15.07 18.70 -1.70
CA THR A 66 15.01 18.34 -0.29
C THR A 66 15.22 16.85 -0.13
N LEU A 67 16.22 16.47 0.66
CA LEU A 67 16.45 15.08 1.04
C LEU A 67 15.63 14.76 2.31
N VAL A 68 14.89 13.64 2.29
CA VAL A 68 14.08 13.18 3.43
C VAL A 68 14.69 11.96 4.09
N LYS A 69 15.25 11.03 3.30
CA LYS A 69 15.89 9.79 3.75
C LYS A 69 17.10 9.52 2.85
N GLY A 70 18.20 9.00 3.41
CA GLY A 70 19.41 8.66 2.67
C GLY A 70 20.60 9.58 2.99
N ALA A 71 21.72 9.36 2.29
CA ALA A 71 22.94 10.15 2.46
C ALA A 71 22.79 11.55 1.84
N ALA A 72 23.44 12.55 2.46
CA ALA A 72 23.42 13.93 1.97
C ALA A 72 23.94 14.01 0.52
N ALA A 73 23.12 14.58 -0.36
CA ALA A 73 23.44 14.75 -1.77
C ALA A 73 22.70 15.96 -2.35
N THR A 74 23.33 16.65 -3.30
CA THR A 74 22.72 17.74 -4.09
C THR A 74 22.17 17.24 -5.43
N THR A 75 22.65 16.09 -5.90
CA THR A 75 22.17 15.39 -7.09
C THR A 75 21.98 13.91 -6.80
N LEU A 76 21.06 13.28 -7.53
CA LEU A 76 20.83 11.84 -7.52
C LEU A 76 20.76 11.34 -8.96
N VAL A 77 21.05 10.05 -9.13
CA VAL A 77 20.80 9.32 -10.37
C VAL A 77 19.76 8.25 -10.08
N ALA A 78 18.64 8.31 -10.78
CA ALA A 78 17.63 7.25 -10.77
C ALA A 78 17.73 6.43 -12.05
N GLN A 79 17.46 5.13 -11.98
CA GLN A 79 17.46 4.27 -13.18
C GLN A 79 16.04 4.05 -13.71
N GLU A 80 15.78 4.45 -14.95
CA GLU A 80 14.51 4.20 -15.65
C GLU A 80 14.53 2.82 -16.33
N SER A 81 13.52 1.99 -16.07
CA SER A 81 13.42 0.64 -16.64
C SER A 81 12.71 0.61 -18.01
N GLU A 82 12.82 -0.52 -18.72
CA GLU A 82 12.16 -0.78 -20.03
C GLU A 82 10.72 -1.29 -19.91
N THR A 83 10.06 -1.13 -18.76
CA THR A 83 8.75 -1.77 -18.54
C THR A 83 7.59 -0.91 -19.04
N SER A 84 6.52 -1.56 -19.51
CA SER A 84 5.31 -0.88 -20.02
C SER A 84 4.48 -0.18 -18.94
N CYS A 85 4.79 -0.42 -17.65
CA CYS A 85 4.10 0.20 -16.52
C CYS A 85 4.92 1.31 -15.87
N ARG A 86 5.98 1.78 -16.54
CA ARG A 86 6.78 2.88 -16.07
C ARG A 86 6.06 4.22 -16.17
N GLY A 87 6.38 5.08 -15.24
CA GLY A 87 5.99 6.46 -15.13
C GLY A 87 7.12 7.28 -15.69
N ALA A 88 6.76 8.27 -16.50
CA ALA A 88 7.75 9.13 -17.11
C ALA A 88 8.39 10.04 -16.06
N PHE A 89 9.71 9.99 -15.95
CA PHE A 89 10.45 11.17 -15.51
C PHE A 89 10.38 12.19 -16.63
N LEU A 90 9.87 13.38 -16.33
CA LEU A 90 9.71 14.44 -17.32
C LEU A 90 10.69 15.56 -17.00
N PRO A 91 11.64 15.89 -17.92
CA PRO A 91 12.59 16.97 -17.71
C PRO A 91 11.91 18.28 -17.28
N GLY A 92 12.49 18.96 -16.30
CA GLY A 92 11.97 20.21 -15.74
C GLY A 92 10.72 20.05 -14.86
N ARG A 93 10.32 18.83 -14.50
CA ARG A 93 9.24 18.59 -13.53
C ARG A 93 9.81 18.24 -12.16
N ASP A 94 9.04 18.59 -11.14
CA ASP A 94 9.34 18.21 -9.77
C ASP A 94 8.73 16.83 -9.48
N ALA A 95 9.41 16.04 -8.67
CA ALA A 95 8.94 14.73 -8.25
C ALA A 95 9.32 14.45 -6.79
N LEU A 96 8.57 13.56 -6.15
CA LEU A 96 9.03 12.85 -4.96
C LEU A 96 9.51 11.48 -5.42
N VAL A 97 10.74 11.10 -5.13
CA VAL A 97 11.32 9.80 -5.53
C VAL A 97 11.58 8.92 -4.32
N PHE A 98 11.43 7.61 -4.52
CA PHE A 98 11.68 6.52 -3.58
C PHE A 98 12.65 5.54 -4.25
N LEU A 99 13.93 5.59 -3.90
CA LEU A 99 14.99 4.82 -4.56
C LEU A 99 15.54 3.71 -3.67
N GLY A 100 15.76 2.54 -4.27
CA GLY A 100 16.50 1.43 -3.69
C GLY A 100 17.99 1.73 -3.57
N ALA A 101 18.75 0.82 -2.95
CA ALA A 101 20.20 0.98 -2.79
C ALA A 101 20.95 0.97 -4.14
N ASP A 102 20.33 0.39 -5.15
CA ASP A 102 20.78 0.25 -6.53
C ASP A 102 20.40 1.46 -7.41
N GLY A 103 19.72 2.47 -6.85
CA GLY A 103 19.26 3.64 -7.59
C GLY A 103 18.01 3.40 -8.44
N PHE A 104 17.44 2.18 -8.44
CA PHE A 104 16.15 1.94 -9.08
C PHE A 104 15.00 2.48 -8.22
N PRO A 105 13.94 3.02 -8.83
CA PRO A 105 12.71 3.31 -8.11
C PRO A 105 12.14 2.05 -7.44
N VAL A 106 11.70 2.20 -6.20
CA VAL A 106 11.05 1.11 -5.46
C VAL A 106 9.59 1.02 -5.88
N GLY A 107 9.13 -0.20 -6.12
CA GLY A 107 7.73 -0.50 -6.38
C GLY A 107 7.43 -0.81 -7.84
N ALA A 108 6.16 -1.12 -8.11
CA ALA A 108 5.69 -1.58 -9.41
C ALA A 108 5.32 -0.47 -10.38
N HIS A 109 4.86 0.65 -9.82
CA HIS A 109 4.29 1.80 -10.52
C HIS A 109 5.06 3.05 -10.12
N ASP A 110 6.38 2.98 -10.36
CA ASP A 110 7.26 4.11 -10.68
C ASP A 110 8.10 4.66 -9.56
N GLY A 111 7.86 4.29 -8.31
CA GLY A 111 8.65 4.76 -7.18
C GLY A 111 8.81 6.29 -7.15
N HIS A 112 7.93 7.03 -7.83
CA HIS A 112 7.90 8.48 -7.82
C HIS A 112 6.48 9.04 -7.95
N LEU A 113 6.29 10.24 -7.41
CA LEU A 113 5.04 10.99 -7.51
C LEU A 113 5.29 12.28 -8.26
N ALA A 114 4.62 12.45 -9.41
CA ALA A 114 4.74 13.63 -10.27
C ALA A 114 4.10 14.91 -9.69
N ARG A 115 3.31 14.80 -8.63
CA ARG A 115 2.72 15.95 -7.89
C ARG A 115 3.20 15.94 -6.45
N PRO A 116 4.47 16.31 -6.18
CA PRO A 116 5.05 16.17 -4.85
C PRO A 116 4.56 17.17 -3.80
N ALA A 117 4.00 18.31 -4.21
CA ALA A 117 3.72 19.42 -3.30
C ALA A 117 2.80 19.02 -2.11
N PRO A 118 1.67 18.31 -2.32
CA PRO A 118 0.82 17.89 -1.20
C PRO A 118 1.46 16.84 -0.30
N TRP A 119 2.41 16.06 -0.83
CA TRP A 119 3.12 15.00 -0.11
C TRP A 119 4.22 15.51 0.82
N ARG A 120 4.73 16.73 0.58
CA ARG A 120 5.84 17.32 1.34
C ARG A 120 5.64 17.31 2.85
N PRO A 121 4.55 17.86 3.42
CA PRO A 121 4.35 17.84 4.86
C PRO A 121 4.16 16.41 5.40
N VAL A 122 3.47 15.54 4.64
CA VAL A 122 3.12 14.19 5.07
C VAL A 122 4.33 13.28 5.15
N ILE A 123 5.15 13.25 4.10
CA ILE A 123 6.33 12.38 4.03
C ILE A 123 7.42 12.87 4.99
N ALA A 124 7.53 14.19 5.22
CA ALA A 124 8.41 14.72 6.26
C ALA A 124 7.93 14.31 7.66
N ALA A 125 6.62 14.31 7.93
CA ALA A 125 6.08 13.84 9.19
C ALA A 125 6.27 12.32 9.37
N TRP A 126 6.01 11.53 8.31
CA TRP A 126 6.23 10.09 8.29
C TRP A 126 7.69 9.72 8.59
N ALA A 127 8.64 10.45 8.00
CA ALA A 127 10.07 10.24 8.25
C ALA A 127 10.47 10.44 9.73
N ARG A 128 9.76 11.31 10.46
CA ARG A 128 9.98 11.55 11.89
C ARG A 128 9.19 10.60 12.80
N ALA A 129 8.19 9.90 12.26
CA ALA A 129 7.34 8.99 13.01
C ALA A 129 8.03 7.63 13.22
N THR A 130 8.86 7.57 14.27
CA THR A 130 9.67 6.38 14.62
C THR A 130 8.91 5.33 15.42
N THR A 131 7.68 5.61 15.85
CA THR A 131 6.83 4.66 16.60
C THR A 131 5.54 4.35 15.82
N PRO A 132 4.94 3.16 16.01
CA PRO A 132 3.66 2.83 15.40
C PRO A 132 2.54 3.84 15.71
N ALA A 133 2.47 4.33 16.96
CA ALA A 133 1.49 5.35 17.35
C ALA A 133 1.70 6.68 16.60
N ALA A 134 2.96 7.14 16.48
CA ALA A 134 3.26 8.36 15.71
C ALA A 134 2.91 8.19 14.22
N ARG A 135 3.09 6.99 13.66
CA ARG A 135 2.69 6.67 12.27
C ARG A 135 1.18 6.74 12.10
N VAL A 136 0.41 6.22 13.07
CA VAL A 136 -1.05 6.36 13.07
C VAL A 136 -1.46 7.83 13.08
N GLU A 137 -0.85 8.67 13.90
CA GLU A 137 -1.17 10.11 13.88
C GLU A 137 -0.94 10.73 12.49
N VAL A 138 0.17 10.43 11.83
CA VAL A 138 0.44 10.93 10.46
C VAL A 138 -0.63 10.47 9.47
N LEU A 139 -1.08 9.22 9.55
CA LEU A 139 -2.14 8.69 8.68
C LEU A 139 -3.50 9.35 8.99
N VAL A 140 -3.83 9.55 10.26
CA VAL A 140 -5.06 10.23 10.67
C VAL A 140 -5.08 11.67 10.15
N GLU A 141 -3.98 12.42 10.30
CA GLU A 141 -3.87 13.78 9.76
C GLU A 141 -3.93 13.79 8.23
N ALA A 142 -3.30 12.82 7.55
CA ALA A 142 -3.32 12.70 6.11
C ALA A 142 -4.74 12.42 5.57
N ILE A 143 -5.51 11.56 6.25
CA ILE A 143 -6.91 11.24 5.90
C ILE A 143 -7.85 12.41 6.23
N ALA A 144 -7.62 13.09 7.36
CA ALA A 144 -8.42 14.23 7.79
C ALA A 144 -8.11 15.52 7.01
N GLY A 145 -6.98 15.56 6.30
CA GLY A 145 -6.53 16.69 5.51
C GLY A 145 -7.36 16.95 4.24
N ALA A 146 -7.10 18.08 3.60
CA ALA A 146 -7.88 18.55 2.46
C ALA A 146 -7.47 17.96 1.09
N GLU A 147 -6.28 17.33 0.97
CA GLU A 147 -5.81 16.80 -0.31
C GLU A 147 -6.35 15.38 -0.56
N PRO A 148 -7.27 15.17 -1.53
CA PRO A 148 -7.93 13.88 -1.72
C PRO A 148 -6.98 12.74 -2.11
N ALA A 149 -5.95 13.03 -2.91
CA ALA A 149 -5.01 12.01 -3.37
C ALA A 149 -4.16 11.46 -2.22
N VAL A 150 -3.72 12.33 -1.31
CA VAL A 150 -2.98 11.95 -0.10
C VAL A 150 -3.87 11.15 0.84
N ALA A 151 -5.09 11.64 1.09
CA ALA A 151 -6.04 10.98 1.97
C ALA A 151 -6.38 9.56 1.49
N ASN A 152 -6.58 9.38 0.18
CA ASN A 152 -6.86 8.08 -0.42
C ASN A 152 -5.72 7.08 -0.21
N GLU A 153 -4.47 7.47 -0.45
CA GLU A 153 -3.31 6.61 -0.24
C GLU A 153 -3.09 6.28 1.25
N ALA A 154 -3.28 7.24 2.15
CA ALA A 154 -3.20 7.00 3.59
C ALA A 154 -4.29 6.03 4.07
N LEU A 155 -5.48 6.13 3.48
CA LEU A 155 -6.58 5.22 3.73
C LEU A 155 -6.34 3.81 3.20
N ILE A 156 -5.78 3.68 1.98
CA ILE A 156 -5.38 2.38 1.42
C ILE A 156 -4.30 1.74 2.28
N TYR A 157 -3.33 2.52 2.76
CA TYR A 157 -2.30 2.01 3.65
C TYR A 157 -2.88 1.55 4.98
N LEU A 158 -3.63 2.42 5.67
CA LEU A 158 -4.15 2.12 7.00
C LEU A 158 -5.14 0.95 7.01
N VAL A 159 -5.98 0.80 5.98
CA VAL A 159 -6.91 -0.33 5.91
C VAL A 159 -6.18 -1.67 5.81
N ASP A 160 -4.96 -1.68 5.31
CA ASP A 160 -4.14 -2.87 5.07
C ASP A 160 -3.09 -3.11 6.17
N GLU A 161 -3.13 -2.36 7.28
CA GLU A 161 -2.17 -2.46 8.38
C GLU A 161 -2.87 -2.82 9.72
N PRO A 162 -3.18 -4.10 9.99
CA PRO A 162 -3.89 -4.54 11.19
C PRO A 162 -3.27 -4.06 12.50
N ALA A 163 -1.94 -4.09 12.59
CA ALA A 163 -1.21 -3.64 13.79
C ALA A 163 -1.39 -2.12 14.04
N LEU A 164 -1.53 -1.31 13.00
CA LEU A 164 -1.80 0.12 13.13
C LEU A 164 -3.27 0.39 13.46
N LEU A 165 -4.20 -0.40 12.90
CA LEU A 165 -5.62 -0.30 13.22
C LEU A 165 -5.93 -0.52 14.71
N ASP A 166 -5.19 -1.41 15.38
CA ASP A 166 -5.32 -1.63 16.83
C ASP A 166 -4.91 -0.41 17.69
N LEU A 167 -4.14 0.51 17.12
CA LEU A 167 -3.65 1.72 17.79
C LEU A 167 -4.53 2.95 17.54
N VAL A 168 -5.51 2.85 16.64
CA VAL A 168 -6.43 3.96 16.34
C VAL A 168 -7.44 4.12 17.48
N SER A 169 -7.36 5.24 18.19
CA SER A 169 -8.29 5.59 19.26
C SER A 169 -9.68 5.95 18.73
N VAL A 170 -10.69 5.92 19.60
CA VAL A 170 -12.06 6.36 19.28
C VAL A 170 -12.10 7.81 18.78
N ALA A 171 -11.26 8.69 19.35
CA ALA A 171 -11.17 10.09 18.91
C ALA A 171 -10.61 10.18 17.49
N GLN A 172 -9.56 9.42 17.18
CA GLN A 172 -9.00 9.36 15.83
C GLN A 172 -9.96 8.74 14.81
N THR A 173 -10.72 7.70 15.20
CA THR A 173 -11.77 7.13 14.34
C THR A 173 -12.80 8.19 13.94
N ARG A 174 -13.23 9.06 14.88
CA ARG A 174 -14.13 10.17 14.56
C ARG A 174 -13.49 11.16 13.59
N ARG A 175 -12.24 11.57 13.84
CA ARG A 175 -11.49 12.46 12.94
C ARG A 175 -11.36 11.90 11.54
N ILE A 176 -11.06 10.61 11.41
CA ILE A 176 -11.06 9.88 10.13
C ILE A 176 -12.45 9.95 9.49
N ALA A 177 -13.51 9.61 10.22
CA ALA A 177 -14.87 9.61 9.68
C ALA A 177 -15.35 10.99 9.21
N ASP A 178 -14.91 12.07 9.87
CA ASP A 178 -15.18 13.46 9.51
C ASP A 178 -14.39 13.87 8.26
N GLY A 179 -13.10 13.55 8.20
CA GLY A 179 -12.25 13.81 7.02
C GLY A 179 -12.79 13.13 5.75
N LEU A 180 -13.19 11.86 5.89
CA LEU A 180 -13.79 11.08 4.80
C LEU A 180 -15.15 11.63 4.35
N ALA A 181 -15.78 12.54 5.09
CA ALA A 181 -17.02 13.19 4.67
C ALA A 181 -16.85 14.08 3.42
N ALA A 182 -15.65 14.65 3.25
CA ALA A 182 -15.32 15.54 2.16
C ALA A 182 -14.87 14.79 0.89
N LEU A 183 -14.58 13.49 0.99
CA LEU A 183 -14.11 12.68 -0.13
C LEU A 183 -15.27 12.05 -0.90
N PRO A 184 -15.08 11.73 -2.20
CA PRO A 184 -15.99 10.88 -2.94
C PRO A 184 -16.22 9.56 -2.18
N LYS A 185 -17.42 9.00 -2.30
CA LYS A 185 -17.75 7.75 -1.63
C LYS A 185 -16.91 6.60 -2.19
N ASP A 186 -15.94 6.16 -1.41
CA ASP A 186 -15.00 5.08 -1.73
C ASP A 186 -15.33 3.80 -0.93
N PRO A 187 -15.37 2.60 -1.55
CA PRO A 187 -15.54 1.35 -0.82
C PRO A 187 -14.50 1.11 0.28
N THR A 188 -13.26 1.54 0.07
CA THR A 188 -12.14 1.39 1.00
C THR A 188 -12.35 2.24 2.26
N ALA A 189 -13.00 3.40 2.13
CA ALA A 189 -13.45 4.19 3.28
C ALA A 189 -14.47 3.45 4.15
N VAL A 190 -15.42 2.75 3.50
CA VAL A 190 -16.40 1.92 4.22
C VAL A 190 -15.70 0.76 4.92
N MET A 191 -14.74 0.11 4.26
CA MET A 191 -13.96 -0.99 4.84
C MET A 191 -13.16 -0.51 6.06
N LEU A 192 -12.41 0.59 5.94
CA LEU A 192 -11.65 1.17 7.04
C LEU A 192 -12.54 1.49 8.24
N LEU A 193 -13.63 2.25 8.02
CA LEU A 193 -14.56 2.60 9.10
C LEU A 193 -15.23 1.36 9.71
N ALA A 194 -15.50 0.33 8.91
CA ALA A 194 -16.02 -0.94 9.43
C ALA A 194 -15.01 -1.67 10.31
N ARG A 195 -13.73 -1.75 9.91
CA ARG A 195 -12.62 -2.32 10.71
C ARG A 195 -12.37 -1.53 12.00
N LEU A 196 -12.55 -0.21 11.97
CA LEU A 196 -12.44 0.67 13.14
C LEU A 196 -13.68 0.64 14.05
N GLY A 197 -14.72 -0.10 13.67
CA GLY A 197 -15.95 -0.21 14.47
C GLY A 197 -16.85 1.03 14.45
N ASP A 198 -16.66 1.95 13.51
CA ASP A 198 -17.47 3.17 13.40
C ASP A 198 -18.92 2.84 12.95
N PRO A 199 -19.96 3.18 13.73
CA PRO A 199 -21.34 2.83 13.39
C PRO A 199 -21.88 3.60 12.17
N GLY A 200 -21.19 4.65 11.73
CA GLY A 200 -21.50 5.43 10.54
C GLY A 200 -21.01 4.79 9.24
N ALA A 201 -20.13 3.77 9.28
CA ALA A 201 -19.55 3.13 8.10
C ALA A 201 -20.59 2.76 7.02
N PRO A 202 -21.76 2.15 7.34
CA PRO A 202 -22.76 1.81 6.33
C PRO A 202 -23.37 3.02 5.60
N ARG A 203 -23.45 4.18 6.26
CA ARG A 203 -24.03 5.41 5.68
C ARG A 203 -23.09 6.06 4.67
N ARG A 204 -21.79 5.75 4.75
CA ARG A 204 -20.75 6.25 3.84
C ARG A 204 -20.69 5.50 2.52
N ALA A 205 -21.30 4.32 2.43
CA ALA A 205 -21.27 3.52 1.22
C ALA A 205 -21.89 4.24 0.00
N ASN A 206 -21.24 4.06 -1.16
CA ASN A 206 -21.74 4.50 -2.46
C ASN A 206 -22.87 3.62 -2.98
N VAL A 207 -22.89 2.33 -2.62
CA VAL A 207 -23.92 1.37 -3.03
C VAL A 207 -24.45 0.55 -1.86
N ARG A 208 -25.69 0.04 -2.00
CA ARG A 208 -26.38 -0.78 -0.99
C ARG A 208 -25.57 -2.00 -0.57
N PHE A 209 -24.84 -2.60 -1.51
CA PHE A 209 -23.98 -3.75 -1.28
C PHE A 209 -22.94 -3.49 -0.17
N TRP A 210 -22.12 -2.43 -0.29
CA TRP A 210 -21.11 -2.10 0.71
C TRP A 210 -21.72 -1.70 2.05
N ALA A 211 -22.88 -1.02 2.03
CA ALA A 211 -23.60 -0.69 3.25
C ALA A 211 -24.04 -1.96 4.01
N GLN A 212 -24.51 -2.98 3.28
CA GLN A 212 -24.94 -4.25 3.85
C GLN A 212 -23.75 -5.08 4.35
N ALA A 213 -22.65 -5.12 3.60
CA ALA A 213 -21.40 -5.76 4.01
C ALA A 213 -20.90 -5.18 5.34
N ALA A 214 -20.78 -3.85 5.43
CA ALA A 214 -20.35 -3.16 6.65
C ALA A 214 -21.25 -3.47 7.86
N ARG A 215 -22.58 -3.37 7.70
CA ARG A 215 -23.53 -3.72 8.79
C ARG A 215 -23.34 -5.15 9.29
N ARG A 216 -23.24 -6.11 8.37
CA ARG A 216 -23.11 -7.52 8.72
C ARG A 216 -21.77 -7.84 9.36
N PHE A 217 -20.69 -7.27 8.82
CA PHE A 217 -19.35 -7.39 9.38
C PHE A 217 -19.30 -6.88 10.83
N GLN A 218 -19.84 -5.67 11.08
CA GLN A 218 -19.86 -5.06 12.41
C GLN A 218 -20.82 -5.73 13.40
N ALA A 219 -21.82 -6.47 12.92
CA ALA A 219 -22.74 -7.22 13.78
C ALA A 219 -22.09 -8.48 14.38
N VAL A 220 -21.02 -9.01 13.77
CA VAL A 220 -20.33 -10.20 14.26
C VAL A 220 -19.29 -9.80 15.31
N ARG A 221 -19.55 -10.12 16.59
CA ARG A 221 -18.66 -9.80 17.72
C ARG A 221 -17.98 -11.01 18.33
N GLU A 222 -18.43 -12.22 18.01
CA GLU A 222 -18.03 -13.47 18.65
C GLU A 222 -16.53 -13.81 18.52
N PHE A 223 -15.85 -13.30 17.49
CA PHE A 223 -14.44 -13.62 17.25
C PHE A 223 -13.44 -12.70 17.95
N ALA A 224 -13.89 -11.60 18.58
CA ALA A 224 -12.99 -10.62 19.18
C ALA A 224 -12.00 -11.22 20.21
N GLN A 225 -12.43 -12.28 20.90
CA GLN A 225 -11.65 -12.96 21.95
C GLN A 225 -11.00 -14.27 21.47
N VAL A 226 -11.24 -14.71 20.23
CA VAL A 226 -10.64 -15.93 19.72
C VAL A 226 -9.16 -15.67 19.43
N THR A 227 -8.28 -16.52 19.97
CA THR A 227 -6.81 -16.39 19.84
C THR A 227 -6.18 -17.53 19.06
N ASP A 228 -6.92 -18.58 18.74
CA ASP A 228 -6.43 -19.73 17.96
C ASP A 228 -6.69 -19.52 16.45
N PRO A 229 -5.64 -19.37 15.62
CA PRO A 229 -5.79 -19.28 14.17
C PRO A 229 -6.45 -20.51 13.54
N ALA A 230 -6.29 -21.71 14.13
CA ALA A 230 -6.90 -22.92 13.58
C ALA A 230 -8.43 -22.91 13.74
N ALA A 231 -8.94 -22.46 14.89
CA ALA A 231 -10.37 -22.24 15.11
C ALA A 231 -10.96 -21.20 14.14
N LEU A 232 -10.26 -20.08 13.90
CA LEU A 232 -10.67 -19.06 12.93
C LEU A 232 -10.66 -19.63 11.50
N ALA A 233 -9.60 -20.34 11.12
CA ALA A 233 -9.50 -21.00 9.82
C ALA A 233 -10.64 -22.01 9.58
N ALA A 234 -11.10 -22.73 10.60
CA ALA A 234 -12.24 -23.64 10.49
C ALA A 234 -13.55 -22.89 10.15
N VAL A 235 -13.79 -21.73 10.77
CA VAL A 235 -14.94 -20.87 10.46
C VAL A 235 -14.84 -20.36 9.01
N ILE A 236 -13.67 -19.86 8.62
CA ILE A 236 -13.43 -19.34 7.26
C ILE A 236 -13.65 -20.43 6.22
N GLY A 237 -13.09 -21.62 6.42
CA GLY A 237 -13.18 -22.74 5.48
C GLY A 237 -14.57 -23.39 5.39
N ALA A 238 -15.43 -23.18 6.39
CA ALA A 238 -16.81 -23.66 6.37
C ALA A 238 -17.75 -22.75 5.57
N ALA A 239 -17.33 -21.54 5.20
CA ALA A 239 -18.13 -20.59 4.46
C ALA A 239 -18.60 -21.17 3.11
N ARG A 240 -19.91 -21.15 2.89
CA ARG A 240 -20.55 -21.66 1.65
C ARG A 240 -21.07 -20.55 0.76
N ARG A 241 -21.26 -19.36 1.31
CA ARG A 241 -21.79 -18.20 0.59
C ARG A 241 -20.63 -17.33 0.14
N GLU A 242 -20.82 -16.67 -1.00
CA GLU A 242 -19.88 -15.64 -1.46
C GLU A 242 -19.68 -14.57 -0.38
N GLN A 243 -20.78 -14.06 0.17
CA GLN A 243 -20.80 -13.16 1.32
C GLN A 243 -21.12 -13.92 2.60
N ASP A 244 -20.11 -14.21 3.41
CA ASP A 244 -20.27 -14.79 4.74
C ASP A 244 -19.66 -13.86 5.80
N PRO A 245 -20.49 -13.09 6.54
CA PRO A 245 -19.97 -12.11 7.49
C PRO A 245 -19.24 -12.75 8.67
N ARG A 246 -19.53 -14.02 9.01
CA ARG A 246 -18.78 -14.72 10.07
C ARG A 246 -17.38 -15.04 9.57
N ALA A 247 -17.26 -15.52 8.33
CA ALA A 247 -15.97 -15.78 7.71
C ALA A 247 -15.14 -14.49 7.55
N SER A 248 -15.76 -13.38 7.10
CA SER A 248 -15.08 -12.09 6.98
C SER A 248 -14.58 -11.56 8.33
N ALA A 249 -15.39 -11.66 9.40
CA ALA A 249 -14.99 -11.24 10.74
C ALA A 249 -13.93 -12.18 11.37
N ALA A 250 -13.98 -13.48 11.08
CA ALA A 250 -12.94 -14.42 11.47
C ALA A 250 -11.62 -14.12 10.74
N MET A 251 -11.67 -13.76 9.46
CA MET A 251 -10.52 -13.34 8.68
C MET A 251 -9.89 -12.06 9.24
N GLU A 252 -10.70 -11.04 9.53
CA GLU A 252 -10.26 -9.80 10.21
C GLU A 252 -9.51 -10.11 11.51
N ARG A 253 -10.10 -10.96 12.37
CA ARG A 253 -9.46 -11.34 13.62
C ARG A 253 -8.14 -12.06 13.36
N CYS A 254 -8.09 -12.93 12.36
CA CYS A 254 -6.88 -13.67 12.02
C CYS A 254 -5.74 -12.75 11.58
N GLU A 255 -6.02 -11.74 10.75
CA GLU A 255 -5.02 -10.73 10.37
C GLU A 255 -4.48 -9.96 11.58
N ARG A 256 -5.34 -9.61 12.56
CA ARG A 256 -4.90 -8.97 13.81
C ARG A 256 -4.04 -9.88 14.67
N LEU A 257 -4.37 -11.17 14.79
CA LEU A 257 -3.53 -12.13 15.53
C LEU A 257 -2.14 -12.30 14.91
N HIS A 258 -2.06 -12.28 13.57
CA HIS A 258 -0.77 -12.32 12.87
C HIS A 258 -0.05 -10.97 12.81
N GLY A 259 -0.72 -9.88 13.22
CA GLY A 259 -0.19 -8.52 13.19
C GLY A 259 0.08 -7.99 11.78
N LYS A 260 -0.48 -8.62 10.74
CA LYS A 260 -0.22 -8.28 9.33
C LYS A 260 -1.38 -8.68 8.44
N ARG A 261 -1.49 -7.99 7.31
CA ARG A 261 -2.43 -8.36 6.25
C ARG A 261 -2.02 -9.69 5.62
N LEU A 262 -2.97 -10.60 5.52
CA LEU A 262 -2.78 -11.89 4.84
C LEU A 262 -3.27 -11.82 3.39
N VAL A 263 -4.29 -11.00 3.15
CA VAL A 263 -4.84 -10.72 1.82
C VAL A 263 -5.47 -9.32 1.82
N GLY A 264 -5.56 -8.65 0.66
CA GLY A 264 -6.32 -7.40 0.56
C GLY A 264 -7.75 -7.55 1.05
N ILE A 265 -8.22 -6.67 1.95
CA ILE A 265 -9.54 -6.77 2.59
C ILE A 265 -10.71 -6.90 1.59
N TRP A 266 -10.58 -6.28 0.42
CA TRP A 266 -11.56 -6.36 -0.65
C TRP A 266 -11.88 -7.81 -1.07
N ARG A 267 -10.94 -8.76 -0.90
CA ARG A 267 -11.11 -10.18 -1.20
C ARG A 267 -12.08 -10.90 -0.29
N TYR A 268 -12.37 -10.39 0.92
CA TYR A 268 -13.25 -11.07 1.86
C TYR A 268 -14.35 -10.18 2.43
N PHE A 269 -14.20 -8.86 2.42
CA PHE A 269 -15.22 -7.93 2.96
C PHE A 269 -16.46 -7.87 2.07
N GLY A 270 -16.28 -7.82 0.74
CA GLY A 270 -17.36 -7.92 -0.24
C GLY A 270 -17.79 -9.35 -0.54
N GLY A 271 -17.02 -10.34 -0.06
CA GLY A 271 -17.17 -11.75 -0.35
C GLY A 271 -16.04 -12.31 -1.22
N ALA A 272 -15.74 -13.59 -1.06
CA ALA A 272 -14.58 -14.24 -1.67
C ALA A 272 -14.80 -14.74 -3.11
N GLY A 273 -15.99 -14.55 -3.67
CA GLY A 273 -16.35 -14.98 -5.03
C GLY A 273 -16.56 -16.50 -5.19
N SER A 274 -15.99 -17.35 -4.33
CA SER A 274 -16.16 -18.81 -4.41
C SER A 274 -15.83 -19.54 -3.11
N ALA A 275 -16.30 -20.79 -2.97
CA ALA A 275 -15.91 -21.67 -1.88
C ALA A 275 -14.42 -22.05 -1.91
N SER A 276 -13.80 -22.10 -3.10
CA SER A 276 -12.36 -22.35 -3.23
C SER A 276 -11.55 -21.20 -2.65
N ALA A 277 -11.94 -19.96 -2.94
CA ALA A 277 -11.30 -18.78 -2.37
C ALA A 277 -11.39 -18.75 -0.83
N TRP A 278 -12.53 -19.13 -0.24
CA TRP A 278 -12.63 -19.26 1.22
C TRP A 278 -11.68 -20.30 1.81
N LYS A 279 -11.46 -21.44 1.12
CA LYS A 279 -10.47 -22.43 1.56
C LYS A 279 -9.04 -21.89 1.51
N ASP A 280 -8.68 -21.13 0.46
CA ASP A 280 -7.39 -20.44 0.38
C ASP A 280 -7.20 -19.46 1.54
N LEU A 281 -8.22 -18.65 1.84
CA LEU A 281 -8.19 -17.73 2.98
C LEU A 281 -8.04 -18.45 4.33
N ALA A 282 -8.70 -19.60 4.50
CA ALA A 282 -8.54 -20.43 5.69
C ALA A 282 -7.10 -20.95 5.85
N GLU A 283 -6.47 -21.39 4.76
CA GLU A 283 -5.08 -21.84 4.78
C GLU A 283 -4.10 -20.71 5.11
N ARG A 284 -4.32 -19.52 4.54
CA ARG A 284 -3.55 -18.31 4.88
C ARG A 284 -3.68 -17.95 6.35
N CYS A 285 -4.91 -18.01 6.88
CA CYS A 285 -5.14 -17.78 8.30
C CYS A 285 -4.40 -18.80 9.18
N ARG A 286 -4.42 -20.08 8.81
CA ARG A 286 -3.72 -21.14 9.54
C ARG A 286 -2.20 -20.96 9.55
N THR A 287 -1.63 -20.57 8.41
CA THR A 287 -0.17 -20.51 8.19
C THR A 287 0.44 -19.13 8.44
N GLY A 288 -0.38 -18.09 8.50
CA GLY A 288 0.09 -16.70 8.53
C GLY A 288 0.78 -16.26 7.23
N THR A 289 0.49 -16.90 6.10
CA THR A 289 1.09 -16.57 4.81
C THR A 289 0.40 -15.36 4.15
N ALA A 290 1.19 -14.34 3.81
CA ALA A 290 0.72 -13.14 3.11
C ALA A 290 0.85 -13.28 1.58
N GLN A 291 0.03 -12.53 0.84
CA GLN A 291 0.15 -12.36 -0.62
C GLN A 291 0.90 -11.07 -0.99
#